data_AF-A0A536DXN4-F1
#
_entry.id   AF-A0A536DXN4-F1
#
_cell.length_a   1.000
_cell.length_b   1.000
_cell.length_c   1.000
_cell.angle_alpha   90.00
_cell.angle_beta   90.00
_cell.angle_gamma   90.00
#
_symmetry.space_group_name_H-M   'P 1'
#
loop_
_entity.id
_entity.type
_entity.pdbx_description
1 polymer ?
#
loop_
_entity_poly.entity_id
_entity_poly.type
_entity_poly.pdbx_seq_one_letter_code
_entity_poly.pdbx_strand_id
1 'polypeptide(L)'
;MLGLGLAAALLGVIGGGSSGPAPTRYEVTAELLLANDGKVYACYAYSQSFPPTACGGIEVLGMDLSQIRSVEGYPSGGQGSPPQRLVGTWDGQALTLTEPPHPAEKALGLPLPCQQELGFEGAPGMPLMAQVVHDWEALRARGIDMLETMPCDSTTVGIVLVAADDQAVAWLTGHYRPIKVVGWLRPLPSGP
;
A
#
# COMPACT_ATOMS: atom_id res chain seq x y z
N MET A 1 -70.44 16.30 23.13
CA MET A 1 -69.58 16.57 21.96
C MET A 1 -68.24 17.11 22.47
N LEU A 2 -67.13 16.49 22.00
CA LEU A 2 -65.70 16.74 22.30
C LEU A 2 -65.26 16.48 23.76
N GLY A 3 -64.40 15.52 24.14
CA GLY A 3 -63.46 14.67 23.41
C GLY A 3 -62.03 15.22 23.46
N LEU A 4 -61.24 14.91 24.49
CA LEU A 4 -59.80 15.19 24.55
C LEU A 4 -59.08 14.02 25.25
N GLY A 5 -58.50 13.13 24.43
CA GLY A 5 -57.57 12.09 24.87
C GLY A 5 -56.15 12.66 24.97
N LEU A 6 -55.43 12.30 26.04
CA LEU A 6 -54.00 12.53 26.15
C LEU A 6 -53.26 11.35 25.49
N ALA A 7 -52.52 11.64 24.42
CA ALA A 7 -51.62 10.71 23.77
C ALA A 7 -50.28 10.65 24.53
N ALA A 8 -49.85 9.42 24.87
CA ALA A 8 -48.52 9.16 25.40
C ALA A 8 -47.48 9.22 24.26
N ALA A 9 -46.54 10.16 24.35
CA ALA A 9 -45.41 10.25 23.45
C ALA A 9 -44.31 9.25 23.90
N LEU A 10 -44.21 8.12 23.20
CA LEU A 10 -43.06 7.22 23.27
C LEU A 10 -41.92 7.83 22.44
N LEU A 11 -40.91 8.39 23.11
CA LEU A 11 -39.64 8.76 22.52
C LEU A 11 -38.81 7.50 22.26
N GLY A 12 -39.04 6.86 21.11
CA GLY A 12 -38.15 5.85 20.56
C GLY A 12 -36.88 6.52 20.02
N VAL A 13 -35.78 6.44 20.77
CA VAL A 13 -34.44 6.74 20.25
C VAL A 13 -34.07 5.62 19.28
N ILE A 14 -34.29 5.85 17.99
CA ILE A 14 -33.73 4.99 16.94
C ILE A 14 -32.25 5.34 16.87
N GLY A 15 -31.43 4.47 17.45
CA GLY A 15 -29.97 4.50 17.30
C GLY A 15 -29.60 4.31 15.83
N GLY A 16 -29.43 5.43 15.12
CA GLY A 16 -28.80 5.45 13.81
C GLY A 16 -27.31 5.15 13.95
N GLY A 17 -26.96 3.87 13.93
CA GLY A 17 -25.58 3.45 13.69
C GLY A 17 -25.18 3.91 12.29
N SER A 18 -24.35 4.96 12.23
CA SER A 18 -23.76 5.46 10.99
C SER A 18 -22.89 4.34 10.40
N SER A 19 -23.48 3.55 9.51
CA SER A 19 -22.81 2.48 8.80
C SER A 19 -22.04 3.11 7.64
N GLY A 20 -20.87 3.67 7.95
CA GLY A 20 -19.94 4.09 6.91
C GLY A 20 -19.54 2.90 6.02
N PRO A 21 -18.98 3.15 4.82
CA PRO A 21 -18.45 2.08 3.99
C PRO A 21 -17.45 1.25 4.80
N ALA A 22 -17.53 -0.08 4.67
CA ALA A 22 -16.53 -0.94 5.27
C ALA A 22 -15.14 -0.59 4.73
N PRO A 23 -14.09 -0.57 5.56
CA PRO A 23 -12.74 -0.28 5.09
C PRO A 23 -12.30 -1.25 3.99
N THR A 24 -11.67 -0.73 2.94
CA THR A 24 -11.08 -1.56 1.88
C THR A 24 -9.98 -2.43 2.47
N ARG A 25 -10.07 -3.74 2.20
CA ARG A 25 -9.03 -4.70 2.56
C ARG A 25 -8.07 -4.89 1.41
N TYR A 26 -6.81 -5.07 1.72
CA TYR A 26 -5.73 -5.27 0.77
C TYR A 26 -4.98 -6.56 1.07
N GLU A 27 -4.46 -7.17 0.03
CA GLU A 27 -3.57 -8.32 0.07
C GLU A 27 -2.22 -7.96 -0.55
N VAL A 28 -1.15 -8.47 0.05
CA VAL A 28 0.19 -8.43 -0.52
C VAL A 28 0.99 -9.66 -0.10
N THR A 29 1.86 -10.13 -1.00
CA THR A 29 2.85 -11.14 -0.67
C THR A 29 4.22 -10.50 -0.62
N ALA A 30 4.87 -10.54 0.54
CA ALA A 30 6.15 -9.89 0.78
C ALA A 30 7.00 -10.67 1.80
N GLU A 31 8.31 -10.56 1.69
CA GLU A 31 9.20 -10.87 2.80
C GLU A 31 9.08 -9.77 3.86
N LEU A 32 9.24 -10.14 5.13
CA LEU A 32 9.15 -9.20 6.25
C LEU A 32 10.54 -8.93 6.81
N LEU A 33 10.78 -7.69 7.25
CA LEU A 33 12.02 -7.29 7.92
C LEU A 33 11.71 -6.63 9.26
N LEU A 34 12.30 -7.15 10.35
CA LEU A 34 12.43 -6.43 11.62
C LEU A 34 13.56 -5.42 11.48
N ALA A 35 13.21 -4.13 11.52
CA ALA A 35 14.17 -3.06 11.58
C ALA A 35 14.71 -2.88 13.01
N ASN A 36 15.84 -2.17 13.12
CA ASN A 36 16.53 -1.94 14.40
C ASN A 36 15.71 -1.09 15.40
N ASP A 37 14.65 -0.43 14.94
CA ASP A 37 13.70 0.32 15.78
C ASP A 37 12.57 -0.55 16.35
N GLY A 38 12.57 -1.85 16.06
CA GLY A 38 11.56 -2.81 16.51
C GLY A 38 10.31 -2.87 15.63
N LYS A 39 10.25 -2.10 14.53
CA LYS A 39 9.14 -2.14 13.59
C LYS A 39 9.31 -3.24 12.55
N VAL A 40 8.19 -3.76 12.06
CA VAL A 40 8.17 -4.77 10.99
C VAL A 40 7.73 -4.13 9.69
N TYR A 41 8.49 -4.37 8.63
CA TYR A 41 8.20 -3.87 7.28
C TYR A 41 7.92 -5.02 6.34
N ALA A 42 6.90 -4.89 5.50
CA ALA A 42 6.76 -5.68 4.29
C ALA A 42 7.66 -5.07 3.23
N CYS A 43 8.58 -5.86 2.68
CA CYS A 43 9.61 -5.38 1.78
C CYS A 43 9.17 -5.45 0.31
N TYR A 44 9.15 -4.28 -0.34
CA TYR A 44 9.01 -4.15 -1.79
C TYR A 44 10.38 -4.28 -2.48
N ALA A 45 11.38 -3.58 -1.94
CA ALA A 45 12.74 -3.57 -2.46
C ALA A 45 13.74 -3.55 -1.30
N TYR A 46 14.85 -4.28 -1.43
CA TYR A 46 15.92 -4.24 -0.45
C TYR A 46 16.94 -3.15 -0.77
N SER A 47 17.58 -2.59 0.25
CA SER A 47 18.76 -1.75 0.04
C SER A 47 19.83 -2.56 -0.71
N GLN A 48 20.63 -1.90 -1.56
CA GLN A 48 21.66 -2.57 -2.37
C GLN A 48 22.83 -3.17 -1.56
N SER A 49 22.77 -3.12 -0.23
CA SER A 49 23.77 -3.69 0.68
C SER A 49 23.38 -5.13 1.07
N PHE A 50 24.34 -6.05 1.17
CA PHE A 50 24.11 -7.40 1.69
C PHE A 50 24.89 -7.63 3.00
N PRO A 51 24.22 -7.99 4.13
CA PRO A 51 22.77 -8.09 4.28
C PRO A 51 22.09 -6.71 4.20
N PRO A 52 20.80 -6.65 3.81
CA PRO A 52 20.07 -5.39 3.85
C PRO A 52 19.94 -4.91 5.29
N THR A 53 20.26 -3.65 5.54
CA THR A 53 20.02 -2.98 6.83
C THR A 53 18.62 -2.39 6.90
N ALA A 54 17.98 -2.21 5.75
CA ALA A 54 16.63 -1.70 5.58
C ALA A 54 16.02 -2.27 4.29
N CYS A 55 14.70 -2.24 4.21
CA CYS A 55 13.99 -2.42 2.96
C CYS A 55 13.04 -1.24 2.73
N GLY A 56 12.91 -0.85 1.46
CA GLY A 56 11.79 -0.02 1.01
C GLY A 56 10.51 -0.86 0.98
N GLY A 57 9.40 -0.25 1.35
CA GLY A 57 8.12 -0.93 1.51
C GLY A 57 7.27 -0.23 2.56
N ILE A 58 6.41 -0.99 3.24
CA ILE A 58 5.42 -0.45 4.19
C ILE A 58 5.57 -1.05 5.57
N GLU A 59 5.28 -0.26 6.59
CA GLU A 59 5.16 -0.75 7.96
C GLU A 59 3.94 -1.68 8.07
N VAL A 60 4.08 -2.76 8.83
CA VAL A 60 3.01 -3.74 9.11
C VAL A 60 2.69 -3.72 10.59
N LEU A 61 1.51 -3.23 10.94
CA LEU A 61 1.04 -3.17 12.32
C LEU A 61 0.39 -4.49 12.76
N GLY A 62 0.62 -4.86 14.02
CA GLY A 62 0.12 -6.10 14.60
C GLY A 62 0.95 -7.34 14.24
N MET A 63 2.16 -7.13 13.73
CA MET A 63 3.07 -8.21 13.30
C MET A 63 4.10 -8.55 14.39
N ASP A 64 4.19 -9.82 14.76
CA ASP A 64 5.22 -10.36 15.65
C ASP A 64 6.02 -11.45 14.92
N LEU A 65 7.25 -11.13 14.52
CA LEU A 65 8.10 -12.04 13.75
C LEU A 65 8.46 -13.32 14.51
N SER A 66 8.35 -13.35 15.84
CA SER A 66 8.57 -14.57 16.62
C SER A 66 7.55 -15.68 16.31
N GLN A 67 6.40 -15.32 15.73
CA GLN A 67 5.36 -16.26 15.30
C GLN A 67 5.63 -16.88 13.92
N ILE A 68 6.61 -16.39 13.17
CA ILE A 68 6.97 -16.93 11.86
C ILE A 68 8.08 -17.96 12.00
N ARG A 69 7.88 -19.11 11.34
CA ARG A 69 8.92 -20.13 11.21
C ARG A 69 9.97 -19.71 10.17
N SER A 70 11.21 -20.13 10.39
CA SER A 70 12.33 -19.89 9.47
C SER A 70 12.71 -18.41 9.31
N VAL A 71 12.56 -17.61 10.37
CA VAL A 71 13.13 -16.27 10.43
C VAL A 71 14.65 -16.37 10.48
N GLU A 72 15.33 -15.60 9.63
CA GLU A 72 16.78 -15.53 9.53
C GLU A 72 17.30 -14.23 10.15
N GLY A 73 18.36 -14.32 10.95
CA GLY A 73 19.06 -13.15 11.46
C GLY A 73 20.09 -12.65 10.46
N TYR A 74 20.09 -11.35 10.20
CA TYR A 74 21.10 -10.70 9.37
C TYR A 74 22.28 -10.21 10.23
N PRO A 75 23.53 -10.25 9.71
CA PRO A 75 24.70 -9.64 10.37
C PRO A 75 24.54 -8.16 10.77
N SER A 76 23.62 -7.43 10.13
CA SER A 76 23.24 -6.05 10.45
C SER A 76 22.42 -5.90 11.74
N GLY A 77 21.97 -7.00 12.35
CA GLY A 77 21.12 -7.03 13.54
C GLY A 77 19.62 -7.16 13.25
N GLY A 78 19.20 -7.04 11.99
CA GLY A 78 17.80 -7.24 11.56
C GLY A 78 17.40 -8.72 11.47
N GLN A 79 16.09 -8.98 11.39
CA GLN A 79 15.54 -10.32 11.18
C GLN A 79 14.63 -10.34 9.95
N GLY A 80 14.83 -11.29 9.05
CA GLY A 80 14.05 -11.45 7.82
C GLY A 80 13.16 -12.69 7.87
N SER A 81 11.96 -12.63 7.30
CA SER A 81 11.11 -13.81 7.10
C SER A 81 11.14 -14.29 5.64
N PRO A 82 10.81 -15.58 5.39
CA PRO A 82 10.36 -16.01 4.07
C PRO A 82 9.09 -15.24 3.64
N PRO A 83 8.72 -15.25 2.34
CA PRO A 83 7.52 -14.57 1.86
C PRO A 83 6.26 -14.97 2.63
N GLN A 84 5.49 -13.98 3.07
CA GLN A 84 4.20 -14.13 3.72
C GLN A 84 3.12 -13.46 2.88
N ARG A 85 1.95 -14.09 2.82
CA ARG A 85 0.70 -13.45 2.43
C ARG A 85 0.16 -12.65 3.61
N LEU A 86 0.01 -11.36 3.42
CA LEU A 86 -0.50 -10.39 4.38
C LEU A 86 -1.86 -9.90 3.91
N VAL A 87 -2.82 -9.80 4.83
CA VAL A 87 -4.13 -9.23 4.55
C VAL A 87 -4.50 -8.22 5.62
N GLY A 88 -4.81 -7.00 5.21
CA GLY A 88 -4.98 -5.89 6.12
C GLY A 88 -5.76 -4.72 5.54
N THR A 89 -5.85 -3.65 6.33
CA THR A 89 -6.36 -2.34 5.91
C THR A 89 -5.20 -1.36 5.81
N TRP A 90 -5.19 -0.56 4.74
CA TRP A 90 -4.18 0.47 4.49
C TRP A 90 -4.74 1.84 4.86
N ASP A 91 -4.01 2.59 5.69
CA ASP A 91 -4.43 3.93 6.16
C ASP A 91 -3.68 5.08 5.47
N GLY A 92 -2.82 4.77 4.49
CA GLY A 92 -1.92 5.72 3.85
C GLY A 92 -0.50 5.74 4.42
N GLN A 93 -0.24 5.01 5.51
CA GLN A 93 1.08 4.94 6.17
C GLN A 93 1.49 3.51 6.53
N ALA A 94 0.57 2.70 7.05
CA ALA A 94 0.85 1.34 7.49
C ALA A 94 -0.26 0.36 7.12
N LEU A 95 0.13 -0.90 6.91
CA LEU A 95 -0.80 -2.01 6.74
C LEU A 95 -1.14 -2.59 8.11
N THR A 96 -2.37 -2.36 8.58
CA THR A 96 -2.86 -3.02 9.80
C THR A 96 -3.41 -4.40 9.45
N LEU A 97 -2.80 -5.46 9.97
CA LEU A 97 -3.25 -6.83 9.68
C LEU A 97 -4.66 -7.08 10.22
N THR A 98 -5.48 -7.71 9.38
CA THR A 98 -6.85 -8.14 9.70
C THR A 98 -6.98 -9.67 9.76
N GLU A 99 -5.96 -10.38 9.31
CA GLU A 99 -5.79 -11.83 9.40
C GLU A 99 -4.35 -12.13 9.84
N PRO A 100 -4.09 -13.27 10.50
CA PRO A 100 -2.72 -13.72 10.73
C PRO A 100 -1.94 -13.86 9.40
N PRO A 101 -0.62 -13.61 9.39
CA PRO A 101 0.21 -13.85 8.22
C PRO A 101 0.22 -15.34 7.86
N HIS A 102 0.22 -15.66 6.57
CA HIS A 102 0.28 -17.04 6.09
C HIS A 102 1.53 -17.24 5.23
N PRO A 103 2.25 -18.37 5.34
CA PRO A 103 3.36 -18.69 4.44
C PRO A 103 2.90 -18.65 2.98
N ALA A 104 3.72 -18.04 2.12
CA ALA A 104 3.46 -17.93 0.70
C ALA A 104 4.71 -18.26 -0.11
N GLU A 105 4.51 -18.60 -1.38
CA GLU A 105 5.61 -18.59 -2.34
C GLU A 105 5.99 -17.15 -2.69
N LYS A 106 7.22 -16.96 -3.16
CA LYS A 106 7.68 -15.65 -3.63
C LYS A 106 6.76 -15.16 -4.74
N ALA A 107 6.25 -13.93 -4.60
CA ALA A 107 5.43 -13.31 -5.63
C ALA A 107 6.19 -13.25 -6.96
N LEU A 108 5.49 -13.44 -8.08
CA LEU A 108 6.04 -13.36 -9.45
C LEU A 108 6.48 -11.93 -9.87
N GLY A 109 6.65 -11.02 -8.91
CA GLY A 109 6.83 -9.59 -9.13
C GLY A 109 5.51 -8.89 -9.41
N LEU A 110 5.49 -7.56 -9.22
CA LEU A 110 4.39 -6.75 -9.72
C LEU A 110 4.43 -6.70 -11.24
N PRO A 111 3.27 -6.57 -11.92
CA PRO A 111 3.26 -6.15 -13.30
C PRO A 111 4.05 -4.85 -13.40
N LEU A 112 5.10 -4.82 -14.23
CA LEU A 112 5.79 -3.57 -14.49
C LEU A 112 4.77 -2.59 -15.09
N PRO A 113 4.71 -1.33 -14.64
CA PRO A 113 3.85 -0.33 -15.26
C PRO A 113 4.12 -0.24 -16.77
N CYS A 114 5.38 -0.52 -17.16
CA CYS A 114 5.88 -0.38 -18.51
C CYS A 114 6.79 -1.56 -18.89
N GLN A 115 6.62 -2.08 -20.11
CA GLN A 115 7.64 -2.91 -20.74
C GLN A 115 8.64 -1.94 -21.38
N GLN A 116 9.89 -1.93 -20.91
CA GLN A 116 10.92 -1.12 -21.55
C GLN A 116 11.16 -1.65 -22.97
N GLU A 117 10.94 -0.81 -23.98
CA GLU A 117 11.41 -1.10 -25.32
C GLU A 117 12.94 -1.05 -25.33
N LEU A 118 13.59 -2.12 -25.80
CA LEU A 118 15.04 -2.19 -25.95
C LEU A 118 15.50 -1.10 -26.94
N GLY A 119 16.46 -0.26 -26.55
CA GLY A 119 17.03 0.79 -27.40
C GLY A 119 16.76 2.23 -26.94
N PHE A 120 16.19 2.43 -25.76
CA PHE A 120 15.92 3.77 -25.22
C PHE A 120 17.15 4.40 -24.55
N GLU A 121 18.16 4.79 -25.35
CA GLU A 121 19.26 5.64 -24.89
C GLU A 121 18.80 7.11 -24.86
N GLY A 122 18.72 7.71 -23.67
CA GLY A 122 18.53 9.17 -23.49
C GLY A 122 17.09 9.66 -23.22
N ALA A 123 16.36 8.97 -22.33
CA ALA A 123 14.92 9.13 -22.10
C ALA A 123 14.39 10.59 -21.92
N PRO A 124 13.59 11.12 -22.87
CA PRO A 124 12.92 12.42 -22.72
C PRO A 124 11.85 12.47 -21.62
N GLY A 125 11.47 11.33 -21.02
CA GLY A 125 10.57 11.26 -19.85
C GLY A 125 11.24 11.70 -18.53
N MET A 126 12.55 11.97 -18.53
CA MET A 126 13.30 12.39 -17.35
C MET A 126 12.80 13.67 -16.66
N PRO A 127 12.36 14.74 -17.37
CA PRO A 127 11.83 15.93 -16.70
C PRO A 127 10.52 15.66 -15.96
N LEU A 128 9.60 14.89 -16.53
CA LEU A 128 8.36 14.51 -15.86
C LEU A 128 8.65 13.59 -14.67
N MET A 129 9.55 12.61 -14.83
CA MET A 129 9.97 11.76 -13.71
C MET A 129 10.63 12.57 -12.60
N ALA A 130 11.50 13.53 -12.94
CA ALA A 130 12.13 14.43 -11.97
C ALA A 130 11.09 15.30 -11.25
N GLN A 131 10.04 15.75 -11.94
CA GLN A 131 8.93 16.46 -11.33
C GLN A 131 8.16 15.57 -10.35
N VAL A 132 7.80 14.34 -10.75
CA VAL A 132 7.13 13.37 -9.86
C VAL A 132 7.97 13.07 -8.62
N VAL A 133 9.28 12.88 -8.79
CA VAL A 133 10.23 12.67 -7.67
C VAL A 133 10.32 13.91 -6.78
N HIS A 134 10.34 15.10 -7.36
CA HIS A 134 10.33 16.36 -6.60
C HIS A 134 9.06 16.50 -5.75
N ASP A 135 7.92 16.06 -6.27
CA ASP A 135 6.62 16.17 -5.61
C ASP A 135 6.34 15.03 -4.61
N TRP A 136 7.24 14.03 -4.47
CA TRP A 136 6.98 12.81 -3.69
C TRP A 136 6.47 13.09 -2.27
N GLU A 137 7.11 13.98 -1.50
CA GLU A 137 6.65 14.29 -0.14
C GLU A 137 5.26 14.95 -0.12
N ALA A 138 4.93 15.77 -1.13
CA ALA A 138 3.61 16.37 -1.27
C ALA A 138 2.54 15.32 -1.66
N LEU A 139 2.92 14.29 -2.42
CA LEU A 139 2.07 13.14 -2.73
C LEU A 139 1.83 12.30 -1.47
N ARG A 140 2.87 12.01 -0.69
CA ARG A 140 2.74 11.28 0.58
C ARG A 140 1.86 12.03 1.59
N ALA A 141 1.99 13.35 1.69
CA ALA A 141 1.14 14.18 2.55
C ALA A 141 -0.36 14.13 2.15
N ARG A 142 -0.68 13.63 0.95
CA ARG A 142 -2.05 13.40 0.47
C ARG A 142 -2.51 11.95 0.58
N GLY A 143 -1.69 11.08 1.17
CA GLY A 143 -1.95 9.63 1.26
C GLY A 143 -1.61 8.86 -0.02
N ILE A 144 -0.92 9.49 -0.99
CA ILE A 144 -0.44 8.81 -2.20
C ILE A 144 1.00 8.40 -1.95
N ASP A 145 1.18 7.18 -1.46
CA ASP A 145 2.51 6.64 -1.20
C ASP A 145 3.06 5.88 -2.40
N MET A 146 4.25 6.29 -2.83
CA MET A 146 4.93 5.79 -4.02
C MET A 146 6.05 4.84 -3.61
N LEU A 147 6.27 3.81 -4.42
CA LEU A 147 7.36 2.86 -4.25
C LEU A 147 8.44 3.06 -5.30
N GLU A 148 8.04 3.34 -6.54
CA GLU A 148 8.95 3.42 -7.67
C GLU A 148 8.40 4.32 -8.78
N THR A 149 9.32 4.93 -9.53
CA THR A 149 9.01 5.59 -10.80
C THR A 149 9.99 5.11 -11.87
N MET A 150 9.50 4.98 -13.10
CA MET A 150 10.33 4.62 -14.24
C MET A 150 9.88 5.33 -15.52
N PRO A 151 10.80 5.66 -16.44
CA PRO A 151 10.41 6.12 -17.77
C PRO A 151 9.81 4.96 -18.57
N CYS A 152 8.68 5.20 -19.21
CA CYS A 152 8.04 4.23 -20.11
C CYS A 152 8.40 4.51 -21.56
N ASP A 153 8.35 5.79 -21.92
CA ASP A 153 8.72 6.32 -23.22
C ASP A 153 9.18 7.79 -23.05
N SER A 154 9.17 8.57 -24.13
CA SER A 154 9.63 9.97 -24.13
C SER A 154 8.70 10.93 -23.39
N THR A 155 7.47 10.53 -23.14
CA THR A 155 6.42 11.39 -22.55
C THR A 155 5.73 10.75 -21.36
N THR A 156 5.79 9.42 -21.24
CA THR A 156 5.05 8.66 -20.24
C THR A 156 5.95 8.20 -19.09
N VAL A 157 5.49 8.42 -17.87
CA VAL A 157 6.11 7.89 -16.64
C VAL A 157 5.25 6.77 -16.05
N GLY A 158 5.91 5.69 -15.66
CA GLY A 158 5.33 4.59 -14.91
C GLY A 158 5.51 4.84 -13.43
N ILE A 159 4.45 4.66 -12.65
CA ILE A 159 4.43 4.89 -11.21
C ILE A 159 3.93 3.61 -10.53
N VAL A 160 4.69 3.12 -9.56
CA VAL A 160 4.26 2.07 -8.65
C VAL A 160 3.83 2.73 -7.34
N LEU A 161 2.57 2.54 -6.98
CA LEU A 161 2.00 2.98 -5.71
C LEU A 161 1.99 1.85 -4.70
N VAL A 162 2.01 2.20 -3.41
CA VAL A 162 1.66 1.25 -2.35
C VAL A 162 0.24 0.73 -2.60
N ALA A 163 -0.75 1.62 -2.64
CA ALA A 163 -2.13 1.29 -3.00
C ALA A 163 -2.56 2.17 -4.18
N ALA A 164 -3.00 1.54 -5.27
CA ALA A 164 -3.55 2.25 -6.42
C ALA A 164 -5.08 2.33 -6.33
N ASP A 165 -5.59 3.04 -5.32
CA ASP A 165 -7.01 3.33 -5.22
C ASP A 165 -7.47 4.34 -6.29
N ASP A 166 -8.78 4.35 -6.55
CA ASP A 166 -9.37 5.17 -7.61
C ASP A 166 -9.10 6.67 -7.42
N GLN A 167 -9.02 7.14 -6.16
CA GLN A 167 -8.79 8.56 -5.85
C GLN A 167 -7.34 8.95 -6.17
N ALA A 168 -6.36 8.14 -5.74
CA ALA A 168 -4.95 8.35 -6.02
C ALA A 168 -4.68 8.28 -7.53
N VAL A 169 -5.23 7.27 -8.21
CA VAL A 169 -5.08 7.11 -9.68
C VAL A 169 -5.71 8.27 -10.43
N ALA A 170 -6.93 8.68 -10.07
CA ALA A 170 -7.60 9.81 -10.70
C ALA A 170 -6.82 11.11 -10.51
N TRP A 171 -6.28 11.35 -9.30
CA TRP A 171 -5.50 12.54 -9.02
C TRP A 171 -4.20 12.59 -9.81
N LEU A 172 -3.39 11.52 -9.77
CA LEU A 172 -2.12 11.44 -10.49
C LEU A 172 -2.34 11.60 -12.01
N THR A 173 -3.37 10.94 -12.52
CA THR A 173 -3.73 11.03 -13.92
C THR A 173 -4.21 12.45 -14.26
N GLY A 174 -4.91 13.15 -13.37
CA GLY A 174 -5.24 14.57 -13.57
C GLY A 174 -4.02 15.50 -13.59
N HIS A 175 -2.95 15.16 -12.88
CA HIS A 175 -1.83 16.07 -12.61
C HIS A 175 -0.60 15.88 -13.53
N TYR A 176 -0.23 14.63 -13.85
CA TYR A 176 1.06 14.31 -14.51
C TYR A 176 0.94 13.74 -15.94
N ARG A 177 -0.27 13.70 -16.52
CA ARG A 177 -0.55 13.03 -17.81
C ARG A 177 0.54 13.28 -18.89
N PRO A 178 1.00 12.23 -19.61
CA PRO A 178 0.57 10.82 -19.54
C PRO A 178 1.35 10.00 -18.48
N ILE A 179 0.64 9.12 -17.75
CA ILE A 179 1.23 8.19 -16.78
C ILE A 179 0.62 6.79 -16.88
N LYS A 180 1.34 5.77 -16.40
CA LYS A 180 0.82 4.43 -16.12
C LYS A 180 1.00 4.12 -14.65
N VAL A 181 -0.02 3.57 -14.00
CA VAL A 181 -0.03 3.34 -12.54
C VAL A 181 -0.27 1.86 -12.25
N VAL A 182 0.52 1.30 -11.32
CA VAL A 182 0.32 -0.04 -10.76
C VAL A 182 0.32 0.06 -9.23
N GLY A 183 -0.56 -0.68 -8.57
CA GLY A 183 -0.59 -0.78 -7.10
C GLY A 183 0.08 -2.07 -6.62
N TRP A 184 0.89 -1.95 -5.56
CA TRP A 184 1.50 -3.11 -4.92
C TRP A 184 0.51 -3.90 -4.06
N LEU A 185 -0.22 -3.18 -3.21
CA LEU A 185 -1.34 -3.69 -2.44
C LEU A 185 -2.52 -3.96 -3.38
N ARG A 186 -2.97 -5.21 -3.41
CA ARG A 186 -4.11 -5.64 -4.22
C ARG A 186 -5.40 -5.48 -3.41
N PRO A 187 -6.37 -4.66 -3.84
CA PRO A 187 -7.64 -4.58 -3.14
C PRO A 187 -8.33 -5.94 -3.23
N LEU A 188 -8.82 -6.43 -2.11
CA LEU A 188 -9.70 -7.58 -2.07
C LEU A 188 -11.13 -7.13 -2.35
N PRO A 189 -11.94 -7.93 -3.06
CA PRO A 189 -13.35 -7.66 -3.21
C PRO A 189 -13.99 -7.49 -1.83
N SER A 190 -14.86 -6.49 -1.68
CA SER A 190 -15.77 -6.44 -0.54
C SER A 190 -16.50 -7.79 -0.50
N GLY A 191 -16.43 -8.49 0.65
CA GLY A 191 -17.13 -9.77 0.82
C GLY A 191 -18.64 -9.63 0.55
N PRO A 192 -19.33 -10.74 0.25
CA PRO A 192 -20.80 -10.75 0.15
C PRO A 192 -21.48 -10.31 1.44
#